data_AF-A0A8S8Y4V9-F1
#
_entry.id   AF-A0A8S8Y4V9-F1
#
_cell.length_a   1.000
_cell.length_b   1.000
_cell.length_c   1.000
_cell.angle_alpha   90.00
_cell.angle_beta   90.00
_cell.angle_gamma   90.00
#
_symmetry.space_group_name_H-M   'P 1'
#
loop_
_entity.id
_entity.type
_entity.pdbx_description
1 polymer ?
#
loop_
_entity_poly.entity_id
_entity_poly.type
_entity_poly.pdbx_seq_one_letter_code
_entity_poly.pdbx_strand_id
1 'polypeptide(L)'
;MGEWPTHCFKAYDIRGLSGEELSDKFAYRLGRAMATYLECESFAVGRDIRKSSPGYASNLIQGLVDSGVKVLDLGIVSTGCLYHACWTLPVDGGVMVTASHLPMPTHNGFKMCRGTLPLAGEEIQELKDVFVDGNFKDGAGEAIDHPHEDAYLEAIVASTGKLARPVKVAVDCGNAVPGPAMVKLLDMIGAEHIDLYCDWDNTEPNHGADPTREYNMVDLAKVVVDNGLELGLGADGDGDRIGAVDENGNFVYPDRLIALLAEDVVGKEEGKDLLIYDVKCSMNV
;
A
#
# COMPACT_ATOMS: atom_id res chain seq x y z
N MET A 1 -32.19 0.37 12.26
CA MET A 1 -30.76 0.25 11.94
C MET A 1 -30.65 0.51 10.45
N GLY A 2 -29.83 1.49 10.03
CA GLY A 2 -29.59 1.70 8.60
C GLY A 2 -28.86 0.51 8.02
N GLU A 3 -29.17 0.15 6.78
CA GLU A 3 -28.48 -0.92 6.07
C GLU A 3 -27.04 -0.46 5.78
N TRP A 4 -26.05 -1.22 6.25
CA TRP A 4 -24.64 -0.95 5.97
C TRP A 4 -24.27 -1.50 4.58
N PRO A 5 -23.35 -0.87 3.82
CA PRO A 5 -22.95 -1.32 2.50
C PRO A 5 -22.02 -2.54 2.59
N THR A 6 -22.61 -3.69 2.92
CA THR A 6 -21.89 -4.95 3.14
C THR A 6 -21.19 -5.46 1.88
N HIS A 7 -21.65 -5.06 0.69
CA HIS A 7 -20.98 -5.37 -0.58
C HIS A 7 -19.59 -4.73 -0.68
N CYS A 8 -19.24 -3.74 0.15
CA CYS A 8 -17.88 -3.19 0.21
C CYS A 8 -16.84 -4.16 0.77
N PHE A 9 -17.25 -5.18 1.53
CA PHE A 9 -16.36 -6.23 2.07
C PHE A 9 -16.04 -7.25 0.96
N LYS A 10 -14.91 -7.05 0.27
CA LYS A 10 -14.47 -7.86 -0.87
C LYS A 10 -13.66 -9.08 -0.38
N ALA A 11 -13.05 -9.79 -1.33
CA ALA A 11 -12.25 -10.98 -1.03
C ALA A 11 -10.90 -10.67 -0.36
N TYR A 12 -10.31 -9.49 -0.58
CA TYR A 12 -8.95 -9.17 -0.10
C TYR A 12 -8.85 -7.87 0.69
N ASP A 13 -9.92 -7.07 0.67
CA ASP A 13 -9.96 -5.75 1.29
C ASP A 13 -11.42 -5.25 1.40
N ILE A 14 -11.58 -4.05 1.95
CA ILE A 14 -12.84 -3.30 1.91
C ILE A 14 -12.66 -2.14 0.92
N ARG A 15 -13.57 -1.99 -0.06
CA ARG A 15 -13.54 -0.89 -1.04
C ARG A 15 -14.93 -0.37 -1.38
N GLY A 16 -15.03 0.94 -1.58
CA GLY A 16 -16.27 1.58 -2.01
C GLY A 16 -16.10 3.06 -2.37
N LEU A 17 -17.19 3.65 -2.83
CA LEU A 17 -17.31 5.07 -3.12
C LEU A 17 -17.26 5.90 -1.84
N SER A 18 -16.32 6.84 -1.81
CA SER A 18 -16.06 7.72 -0.68
C SER A 18 -17.17 8.76 -0.53
N GLY A 19 -17.80 8.81 0.65
CA GLY A 19 -18.88 9.74 0.98
C GLY A 19 -20.28 9.21 0.64
N GLU A 20 -20.37 8.13 -0.13
CA GLU A 20 -21.62 7.47 -0.51
C GLU A 20 -21.75 6.11 0.18
N GLU A 21 -20.78 5.21 -0.06
CA GLU A 21 -20.75 3.87 0.53
C GLU A 21 -19.87 3.86 1.78
N LEU A 22 -18.69 4.48 1.70
CA LEU A 22 -17.81 4.64 2.83
C LEU A 22 -18.05 6.01 3.48
N SER A 23 -18.03 6.06 4.81
CA SER A 23 -18.22 7.28 5.58
C SER A 23 -17.40 7.25 6.86
N ASP A 24 -17.24 8.40 7.51
CA ASP A 24 -16.59 8.49 8.83
C ASP A 24 -17.24 7.54 9.85
N LYS A 25 -18.57 7.40 9.81
CA LYS A 25 -19.31 6.46 10.67
C LYS A 25 -18.99 4.99 10.34
N PHE A 26 -18.80 4.68 9.05
CA PHE A 26 -18.36 3.36 8.62
C PHE A 26 -16.96 3.07 9.17
N ALA A 27 -16.02 4.00 9.02
CA ALA A 27 -14.65 3.85 9.48
C ALA A 27 -14.57 3.68 11.00
N TYR A 28 -15.31 4.49 11.77
CA TYR A 28 -15.43 4.32 13.22
C TYR A 28 -15.93 2.93 13.60
N ARG A 29 -17.03 2.50 12.97
CA ARG A 29 -17.62 1.18 13.24
C ARG A 29 -16.69 0.04 12.83
N LEU A 30 -15.93 0.22 11.75
CA LEU A 30 -14.92 -0.75 11.32
C LEU A 30 -13.83 -0.89 12.38
N GLY A 31 -13.37 0.21 12.99
CA GLY A 31 -12.40 0.17 14.09
C GLY A 31 -12.93 -0.64 15.28
N ARG A 32 -14.18 -0.41 15.67
CA ARG A 32 -14.86 -1.20 16.72
C ARG A 32 -14.95 -2.69 16.37
N ALA A 33 -15.34 -2.99 15.14
CA ALA A 33 -15.48 -4.37 14.66
C ALA A 33 -14.14 -5.09 14.61
N MET A 34 -13.09 -4.44 14.08
CA MET A 34 -11.74 -5.00 14.01
C MET A 34 -11.17 -5.28 15.40
N ALA A 35 -11.29 -4.34 16.34
CA ALA A 35 -10.84 -4.55 17.71
C ALA A 35 -11.52 -5.75 18.38
N THR A 36 -12.80 -5.95 18.09
CA THR A 36 -13.60 -7.05 18.65
C THR A 36 -13.26 -8.38 18.00
N TYR A 37 -13.24 -8.44 16.66
CA TYR A 37 -13.01 -9.67 15.89
C TYR A 37 -11.56 -10.17 15.97
N LEU A 38 -10.59 -9.26 15.95
CA LEU A 38 -9.17 -9.61 16.01
C LEU A 38 -8.65 -9.78 17.44
N GLU A 39 -9.47 -9.41 18.44
CA GLU A 39 -9.08 -9.38 19.86
C GLU A 39 -7.77 -8.62 20.12
N CYS A 40 -7.44 -7.62 19.29
CA CYS A 40 -6.17 -6.90 19.38
C CYS A 40 -6.12 -5.95 20.59
N GLU A 41 -4.91 -5.75 21.12
CA GLU A 41 -4.56 -4.78 22.16
C GLU A 41 -3.72 -3.63 21.60
N SER A 42 -2.95 -3.87 20.53
CA SER A 42 -2.09 -2.88 19.87
C SER A 42 -2.24 -2.96 18.35
N PHE A 43 -2.31 -1.84 17.63
CA PHE A 43 -2.55 -1.83 16.18
C PHE A 43 -1.88 -0.66 15.46
N ALA A 44 -1.34 -0.89 14.27
CA ALA A 44 -0.81 0.18 13.42
C ALA A 44 -1.87 0.72 12.44
N VAL A 45 -1.92 2.04 12.22
CA VAL A 45 -2.83 2.66 11.25
C VAL A 45 -2.02 3.55 10.31
N GLY A 46 -2.11 3.29 9.00
CA GLY A 46 -1.55 4.14 7.95
C GLY A 46 -2.65 4.64 7.02
N ARG A 47 -2.38 5.69 6.25
CA ARG A 47 -3.33 6.24 5.26
C ARG A 47 -2.63 6.77 4.03
N ASP A 48 -3.33 6.72 2.89
CA ASP A 48 -2.89 7.42 1.67
C ASP A 48 -3.34 8.89 1.67
N ILE A 49 -3.10 9.58 0.56
CA ILE A 49 -3.35 11.02 0.39
C ILE A 49 -4.77 11.39 -0.06
N ARG A 50 -5.70 10.42 -0.21
CA ARG A 50 -7.05 10.72 -0.70
C ARG A 50 -7.74 11.72 0.20
N LYS A 51 -8.60 12.56 -0.37
CA LYS A 51 -9.32 13.61 0.37
C LYS A 51 -10.08 13.07 1.59
N SER A 52 -10.61 11.84 1.51
CA SER A 52 -11.35 11.20 2.61
C SER A 52 -10.48 10.44 3.60
N SER A 53 -9.23 10.11 3.26
CA SER A 53 -8.35 9.30 4.10
C SER A 53 -8.08 9.90 5.48
N PRO A 54 -7.88 11.23 5.66
CA PRO A 54 -7.74 11.81 7.00
C PRO A 54 -8.96 11.59 7.90
N GLY A 55 -10.17 11.76 7.37
CA GLY A 55 -11.42 11.55 8.11
C GLY A 55 -11.64 10.09 8.48
N TYR A 56 -11.41 9.19 7.52
CA TYR A 56 -11.56 7.75 7.74
C TYR A 56 -10.53 7.22 8.72
N ALA A 57 -9.26 7.60 8.60
CA ALA A 57 -8.23 7.18 9.54
C ALA A 57 -8.53 7.67 10.96
N SER A 58 -8.87 8.95 11.14
CA SER A 58 -9.18 9.49 12.48
C SER A 58 -10.35 8.77 13.14
N ASN A 59 -11.43 8.50 12.39
CA ASN A 59 -12.59 7.79 12.92
C ASN A 59 -12.28 6.31 13.20
N LEU A 60 -11.53 5.65 12.31
CA LEU A 60 -11.06 4.27 12.50
C LEU A 60 -10.21 4.13 13.77
N ILE A 61 -9.25 5.04 13.96
CA ILE A 61 -8.43 5.14 15.17
C ILE A 61 -9.32 5.33 16.40
N GLN A 62 -10.29 6.24 16.35
CA GLN A 62 -11.21 6.45 17.48
C GLN A 62 -12.01 5.18 17.82
N GLY A 63 -12.46 4.42 16.81
CA GLY A 63 -13.12 3.14 17.03
C GLY A 63 -12.21 2.12 17.74
N LEU A 64 -10.96 1.99 17.28
CA LEU A 64 -9.97 1.13 17.94
C LEU A 64 -9.73 1.56 19.40
N VAL A 65 -9.53 2.87 19.64
CA VAL A 65 -9.30 3.45 20.97
C VAL A 65 -10.48 3.22 21.92
N ASP A 66 -11.72 3.48 21.48
CA ASP A 66 -12.95 3.24 22.26
C ASP A 66 -13.19 1.75 22.56
N SER A 67 -12.42 0.87 21.92
CA SER A 67 -12.43 -0.57 22.16
C SER A 67 -11.27 -1.03 23.04
N GLY A 68 -10.45 -0.11 23.58
CA GLY A 68 -9.31 -0.43 24.45
C GLY A 68 -7.98 -0.67 23.72
N VAL A 69 -7.89 -0.39 22.42
CA VAL A 69 -6.68 -0.64 21.62
C VAL A 69 -5.71 0.53 21.72
N LYS A 70 -4.42 0.21 21.91
CA LYS A 70 -3.30 1.14 21.70
C LYS A 70 -3.00 1.26 20.22
N VAL A 71 -3.20 2.43 19.64
CA VAL A 71 -3.02 2.66 18.21
C VAL A 71 -1.73 3.42 17.95
N LEU A 72 -0.91 2.91 17.04
CA LEU A 72 0.23 3.63 16.45
C LEU A 72 -0.24 4.26 15.13
N ASP A 73 -0.48 5.57 15.12
CA ASP A 73 -0.81 6.31 13.91
C ASP A 73 0.49 6.62 13.16
N LEU A 74 0.69 5.94 12.03
CA LEU A 74 1.88 6.08 11.19
C LEU A 74 1.83 7.33 10.31
N GLY A 75 0.68 8.01 10.25
CA GLY A 75 0.47 9.13 9.36
C GLY A 75 0.25 8.71 7.91
N ILE A 76 0.70 9.56 6.99
CA ILE A 76 0.64 9.29 5.55
C ILE A 76 1.85 8.43 5.18
N VAL A 77 1.62 7.21 4.72
CA VAL A 77 2.66 6.22 4.39
C VAL A 77 2.21 5.33 3.22
N SER A 78 3.13 4.60 2.59
CA SER A 78 2.76 3.54 1.64
C SER A 78 2.21 2.30 2.34
N THR A 79 1.50 1.44 1.60
CA THR A 79 1.04 0.14 2.09
C THR A 79 2.21 -0.74 2.54
N GLY A 80 3.35 -0.70 1.82
CA GLY A 80 4.58 -1.40 2.22
C GLY A 80 5.14 -0.94 3.57
N CYS A 81 5.08 0.36 3.87
CA CYS A 81 5.52 0.91 5.15
C CYS A 81 4.62 0.44 6.32
N LEU A 82 3.30 0.37 6.13
CA LEU A 82 2.40 -0.23 7.13
C LEU A 82 2.75 -1.70 7.38
N TYR A 83 2.97 -2.48 6.31
CA TYR A 83 3.32 -3.89 6.47
C TYR A 83 4.65 -4.07 7.18
N HIS A 84 5.64 -3.24 6.87
CA HIS A 84 6.89 -3.19 7.62
C HIS A 84 6.66 -2.89 9.11
N ALA A 85 5.81 -1.92 9.44
CA ALA A 85 5.44 -1.63 10.82
C ALA A 85 4.83 -2.85 11.53
N CYS A 86 3.97 -3.62 10.86
CA CYS A 86 3.40 -4.85 11.42
C CYS A 86 4.45 -5.93 11.71
N TRP A 87 5.57 -5.94 10.97
CA TRP A 87 6.69 -6.87 11.20
C TRP A 87 7.68 -6.39 12.27
N THR A 88 7.86 -5.08 12.43
CA THR A 88 8.94 -4.53 13.26
C THR A 88 8.49 -3.91 14.58
N LEU A 89 7.22 -3.55 14.70
CA LEU A 89 6.65 -2.92 15.91
C LEU A 89 5.85 -3.94 16.73
N PRO A 90 5.69 -3.74 18.05
CA PRO A 90 4.86 -4.60 18.90
C PRO A 90 3.37 -4.29 18.70
N VAL A 91 2.83 -4.68 17.55
CA VAL A 91 1.42 -4.53 17.18
C VAL A 91 0.83 -5.89 16.80
N ASP A 92 -0.46 -6.07 17.06
CA ASP A 92 -1.20 -7.30 16.72
C ASP A 92 -1.71 -7.27 15.27
N GLY A 93 -1.32 -6.28 14.49
CA GLY A 93 -1.67 -6.08 13.09
C GLY A 93 -1.71 -4.61 12.70
N GLY A 94 -2.30 -4.34 11.54
CA GLY A 94 -2.46 -2.97 11.06
C GLY A 94 -3.54 -2.81 10.01
N VAL A 95 -3.88 -1.55 9.72
CA VAL A 95 -4.84 -1.19 8.68
C VAL A 95 -4.36 0.02 7.87
N MET A 96 -4.39 -0.14 6.55
CA MET A 96 -4.10 0.92 5.60
C MET A 96 -5.42 1.48 5.09
N VAL A 97 -5.65 2.78 5.28
CA VAL A 97 -6.76 3.50 4.66
C VAL A 97 -6.37 3.89 3.24
N THR A 98 -6.85 3.12 2.26
CA THR A 98 -6.54 3.30 0.84
C THR A 98 -7.51 2.56 -0.07
N ALA A 99 -7.70 3.05 -1.30
CA ALA A 99 -8.26 2.28 -2.41
C ALA A 99 -7.24 1.96 -3.52
N SER A 100 -5.94 1.96 -3.19
CA SER A 100 -4.85 1.61 -4.11
C SER A 100 -4.90 2.44 -5.39
N HIS A 101 -5.09 1.83 -6.55
CA HIS A 101 -5.18 2.50 -7.86
C HIS A 101 -6.57 2.96 -8.30
N LEU A 102 -7.63 2.71 -7.53
CA LEU A 102 -8.94 3.22 -7.92
C LEU A 102 -8.92 4.75 -7.88
N PRO A 103 -9.68 5.45 -8.74
CA PRO A 103 -9.57 6.91 -8.84
C PRO A 103 -9.66 7.61 -7.48
N MET A 104 -8.59 8.33 -7.09
CA MET A 104 -8.45 9.05 -5.82
C MET A 104 -9.62 9.95 -5.47
N PRO A 105 -10.24 10.68 -6.43
CA PRO A 105 -11.34 11.58 -6.10
C PRO A 105 -12.63 10.88 -5.62
N THR A 106 -12.83 9.60 -5.95
CA THR A 106 -14.13 8.93 -5.79
C THR A 106 -14.11 7.68 -4.91
N HIS A 107 -12.98 7.00 -4.77
CA HIS A 107 -12.90 5.72 -4.04
C HIS A 107 -12.05 5.84 -2.78
N ASN A 108 -12.32 4.98 -1.80
CA ASN A 108 -11.41 4.69 -0.70
C ASN A 108 -11.64 3.23 -0.20
N GLY A 109 -10.89 2.81 0.82
CA GLY A 109 -10.94 1.44 1.30
C GLY A 109 -10.02 1.18 2.48
N PHE A 110 -9.92 -0.10 2.84
CA PHE A 110 -9.16 -0.59 3.97
C PHE A 110 -8.47 -1.92 3.63
N LYS A 111 -7.15 -1.95 3.69
CA LYS A 111 -6.35 -3.20 3.67
C LYS A 111 -5.96 -3.53 5.10
N MET A 112 -6.20 -4.75 5.57
CA MET A 112 -6.11 -5.09 6.99
C MET A 112 -5.20 -6.30 7.20
N CYS A 113 -4.46 -6.30 8.31
CA CYS A 113 -3.59 -7.39 8.73
C CYS A 113 -3.94 -7.89 10.13
N ARG A 114 -3.79 -9.20 10.34
CA ARG A 114 -3.77 -9.88 11.64
C ARG A 114 -2.34 -10.36 11.86
N GLY A 115 -1.66 -9.80 12.86
CA GLY A 115 -0.21 -9.87 12.98
C GLY A 115 0.45 -9.38 11.70
N THR A 116 1.26 -10.24 11.09
CA THR A 116 2.01 -9.93 9.88
C THR A 116 1.34 -10.37 8.58
N LEU A 117 0.14 -10.99 8.66
CA LEU A 117 -0.56 -11.56 7.52
C LEU A 117 -1.78 -10.73 7.14
N PRO A 118 -2.09 -10.57 5.84
CA PRO A 118 -3.31 -9.89 5.40
C PRO A 118 -4.55 -10.71 5.73
N LEU A 119 -5.65 -10.05 6.10
CA LEU A 119 -6.97 -10.68 6.13
C LEU A 119 -7.42 -10.95 4.70
N ALA A 120 -7.99 -12.12 4.46
CA ALA A 120 -8.59 -12.46 3.17
C ALA A 120 -9.74 -13.45 3.30
N GLY A 121 -10.57 -13.52 2.26
CA GLY A 121 -11.62 -14.52 2.09
C GLY A 121 -12.59 -14.54 3.27
N GLU A 122 -12.66 -15.69 3.94
CA GLU A 122 -13.57 -15.97 5.05
C GLU A 122 -13.36 -15.00 6.22
N GLU A 123 -12.13 -14.63 6.55
CA GLU A 123 -11.84 -13.72 7.67
C GLU A 123 -12.49 -12.33 7.48
N ILE A 124 -12.51 -11.82 6.24
CA ILE A 124 -13.18 -10.54 5.94
C ILE A 124 -14.70 -10.69 6.06
N GLN A 125 -15.25 -11.85 5.72
CA GLN A 125 -16.68 -12.11 5.85
C GLN A 125 -17.11 -12.27 7.31
N GLU A 126 -16.28 -12.89 8.15
CA GLU A 126 -16.49 -12.95 9.60
C GLU A 126 -16.40 -11.56 10.25
N LEU A 127 -15.41 -10.75 9.85
CA LEU A 127 -15.31 -9.35 10.28
C LEU A 127 -16.56 -8.54 9.89
N LYS A 128 -17.07 -8.74 8.67
CA LYS A 128 -18.33 -8.14 8.20
C LYS A 128 -19.51 -8.53 9.09
N ASP A 129 -19.58 -9.79 9.53
CA ASP A 129 -20.67 -10.25 10.39
C ASP A 129 -20.61 -9.57 11.77
N VAL A 130 -19.42 -9.44 12.37
CA VAL A 130 -19.20 -8.65 13.60
C VAL A 130 -19.57 -7.18 13.39
N PHE A 131 -19.17 -6.60 12.25
CA PHE A 131 -19.50 -5.23 11.88
C PHE A 131 -21.02 -5.01 11.76
N VAL A 132 -21.76 -5.95 11.17
CA VAL A 132 -23.23 -5.84 11.03
C VAL A 132 -23.92 -6.01 12.38
N ASP A 133 -23.53 -7.02 13.16
CA ASP A 133 -24.12 -7.35 14.46
C ASP A 133 -24.03 -6.17 15.44
N GLY A 134 -22.87 -5.50 15.50
CA GLY A 134 -22.72 -4.28 16.29
C GLY A 134 -22.49 -4.48 17.77
N ASN A 135 -22.29 -5.73 18.21
CA ASN A 135 -21.86 -6.04 19.57
C ASN A 135 -20.35 -5.93 19.63
N PHE A 136 -19.87 -4.76 20.04
CA PHE A 136 -18.45 -4.45 20.09
C PHE A 136 -17.93 -4.47 21.52
N LYS A 137 -16.65 -4.78 21.70
CA LYS A 137 -15.98 -4.55 22.98
C LYS A 137 -15.86 -3.05 23.24
N ASP A 138 -15.99 -2.66 24.51
CA ASP A 138 -15.72 -1.31 25.00
C ASP A 138 -14.39 -1.32 25.76
N GLY A 139 -13.66 -0.20 25.70
CA GLY A 139 -12.43 -0.02 26.44
C GLY A 139 -11.93 1.42 26.37
N ALA A 140 -10.76 1.64 26.96
CA ALA A 140 -10.09 2.93 26.93
C ALA A 140 -8.64 2.72 26.48
N GLY A 141 -8.41 2.84 25.18
CA GLY A 141 -7.10 2.78 24.56
C GLY A 141 -6.44 4.15 24.47
N GLU A 142 -5.44 4.26 23.60
CA GLU A 142 -4.75 5.52 23.30
C GLU A 142 -4.30 5.53 21.84
N ALA A 143 -4.15 6.72 21.26
CA ALA A 143 -3.53 6.89 19.95
C ALA A 143 -2.19 7.62 20.12
N ILE A 144 -1.14 7.10 19.49
CA ILE A 144 0.22 7.60 19.56
C ILE A 144 0.67 7.94 18.14
N ASP A 145 1.10 9.18 17.94
CA ASP A 145 1.78 9.60 16.71
C ASP A 145 3.12 8.84 16.59
N HIS A 146 3.27 8.06 15.53
CA HIS A 146 4.40 7.16 15.34
C HIS A 146 4.85 7.10 13.85
N PRO A 147 5.41 8.18 13.30
CA PRO A 147 5.94 8.17 11.93
C PRO A 147 6.95 7.04 11.73
N HIS A 148 6.79 6.25 10.66
CA HIS A 148 7.58 5.01 10.43
C HIS A 148 8.28 4.96 9.05
N GLU A 149 8.07 5.95 8.19
CA GLU A 149 8.62 5.97 6.83
C GLU A 149 10.15 5.87 6.81
N ASP A 150 10.84 6.63 7.66
CA ASP A 150 12.30 6.63 7.70
C ASP A 150 12.88 5.27 8.10
N ALA A 151 12.28 4.62 9.11
CA ALA A 151 12.68 3.28 9.53
C ALA A 151 12.45 2.25 8.42
N TYR A 152 11.38 2.39 7.64
CA TYR A 152 11.10 1.54 6.47
C TYR A 152 12.14 1.74 5.36
N LEU A 153 12.46 3.00 4.99
CA LEU A 153 13.44 3.28 3.95
C LEU A 153 14.85 2.84 4.35
N GLU A 154 15.23 3.05 5.61
CA GLU A 154 16.50 2.58 6.16
C GLU A 154 16.62 1.05 6.13
N ALA A 155 15.54 0.34 6.45
CA ALA A 155 15.50 -1.12 6.38
C ALA A 155 15.70 -1.65 4.94
N ILE A 156 15.11 -0.98 3.94
CA ILE A 156 15.34 -1.31 2.52
C ILE A 156 16.83 -1.16 2.20
N VAL A 157 17.42 0.00 2.49
CA VAL A 157 18.83 0.28 2.18
C VAL A 157 19.78 -0.65 2.93
N ALA A 158 19.47 -1.00 4.17
CA ALA A 158 20.25 -1.97 4.95
C ALA A 158 20.20 -3.38 4.33
N SER A 159 19.07 -3.76 3.74
CA SER A 159 18.89 -5.06 3.09
C SER A 159 19.53 -5.14 1.70
N THR A 160 19.43 -4.08 0.89
CA THR A 160 19.89 -4.09 -0.52
C THR A 160 21.30 -3.55 -0.70
N GLY A 161 21.76 -2.69 0.22
CA GLY A 161 22.96 -1.88 0.02
C GLY A 161 22.76 -0.76 -1.00
N LYS A 162 23.88 -0.11 -1.36
CA LYS A 162 23.93 0.92 -2.42
C LYS A 162 24.17 0.30 -3.78
N LEU A 163 23.81 1.03 -4.83
CA LEU A 163 24.11 0.63 -6.21
C LEU A 163 25.62 0.49 -6.43
N ALA A 164 26.03 -0.60 -7.11
CA ALA A 164 27.44 -0.89 -7.39
C ALA A 164 28.08 0.09 -8.39
N ARG A 165 27.27 0.83 -9.14
CA ARG A 165 27.65 1.89 -10.08
C ARG A 165 26.52 2.92 -10.15
N PRO A 166 26.76 4.13 -10.68
CA PRO A 166 25.68 5.03 -11.05
C PRO A 166 24.71 4.35 -12.02
N VAL A 167 23.41 4.50 -11.75
CA VAL A 167 22.32 4.01 -12.60
C VAL A 167 21.39 5.18 -12.88
N LYS A 168 21.05 5.39 -14.16
CA LYS A 168 20.11 6.44 -14.58
C LYS A 168 18.70 5.89 -14.70
N VAL A 169 17.77 6.40 -13.91
CA VAL A 169 16.39 5.89 -13.83
C VAL A 169 15.37 7.03 -13.89
N ALA A 170 14.22 6.82 -14.53
CA ALA A 170 13.06 7.67 -14.29
C ALA A 170 12.09 6.97 -13.34
N VAL A 171 11.40 7.75 -12.51
CA VAL A 171 10.35 7.22 -11.65
C VAL A 171 9.07 8.01 -11.81
N ASP A 172 7.95 7.31 -11.90
CA ASP A 172 6.62 7.89 -12.03
C ASP A 172 5.71 7.38 -10.91
N CYS A 173 5.24 8.28 -10.06
CA CYS A 173 4.39 7.92 -8.93
C CYS A 173 2.94 8.40 -9.09
N GLY A 174 2.52 8.91 -10.26
CA GLY A 174 1.13 9.30 -10.54
C GLY A 174 0.50 10.23 -9.51
N ASN A 175 1.30 11.14 -8.93
CA ASN A 175 0.98 12.04 -7.83
C ASN A 175 0.53 11.38 -6.52
N ALA A 176 0.87 10.11 -6.33
CA ALA A 176 0.35 9.27 -5.27
C ALA A 176 1.28 9.16 -4.05
N VAL A 177 0.84 8.41 -3.04
CA VAL A 177 1.55 8.31 -1.75
C VAL A 177 3.02 7.91 -1.87
N PRO A 178 3.48 6.99 -2.76
CA PRO A 178 4.88 6.59 -2.77
C PRO A 178 5.84 7.67 -3.28
N GLY A 179 5.36 8.75 -3.91
CA GLY A 179 6.18 9.78 -4.58
C GLY A 179 7.37 10.28 -3.76
N PRO A 180 7.16 11.02 -2.65
CA PRO A 180 8.25 11.57 -1.85
C PRO A 180 9.18 10.50 -1.26
N ALA A 181 8.61 9.37 -0.82
CA ALA A 181 9.38 8.26 -0.27
C ALA A 181 10.29 7.60 -1.32
N MET A 182 9.81 7.49 -2.56
CA MET A 182 10.56 6.94 -3.68
C MET A 182 11.74 7.83 -4.08
N VAL A 183 11.52 9.14 -4.17
CA VAL A 183 12.59 10.13 -4.41
C VAL A 183 13.68 10.00 -3.32
N LYS A 184 13.25 10.00 -2.04
CA LYS A 184 14.16 9.84 -0.90
C LYS A 184 14.94 8.51 -0.95
N LEU A 185 14.28 7.40 -1.33
CA LEU A 185 14.94 6.10 -1.44
C LEU A 185 16.00 6.09 -2.56
N LEU A 186 15.68 6.65 -3.73
CA LEU A 186 16.60 6.74 -4.87
C LEU A 186 17.85 7.57 -4.54
N ASP A 187 17.68 8.68 -3.81
CA ASP A 187 18.78 9.46 -3.26
C ASP A 187 19.66 8.63 -2.30
N MET A 188 19.04 7.88 -1.38
CA MET A 188 19.76 7.08 -0.38
C MET A 188 20.61 5.96 -1.01
N ILE A 189 20.12 5.32 -2.08
CA ILE A 189 20.84 4.24 -2.79
C ILE A 189 21.85 4.77 -3.82
N GLY A 190 21.84 6.08 -4.11
CA GLY A 190 22.77 6.75 -5.01
C GLY A 190 22.42 6.61 -6.50
N ALA A 191 21.13 6.58 -6.84
CA ALA A 191 20.67 6.61 -8.22
C ALA A 191 20.77 8.01 -8.82
N GLU A 192 20.94 8.12 -10.14
CA GLU A 192 20.72 9.35 -10.90
C GLU A 192 19.29 9.31 -11.44
N HIS A 193 18.38 10.12 -10.89
CA HIS A 193 16.96 9.98 -11.19
C HIS A 193 16.29 11.21 -11.78
N ILE A 194 15.23 10.97 -12.56
CA ILE A 194 14.26 11.97 -13.01
C ILE A 194 12.90 11.60 -12.42
N ASP A 195 12.29 12.55 -11.71
CA ASP A 195 11.05 12.32 -10.98
C ASP A 195 9.85 12.86 -11.77
N LEU A 196 8.95 11.98 -12.15
CA LEU A 196 7.66 12.31 -12.74
C LEU A 196 6.59 12.15 -11.66
N TYR A 197 5.78 13.20 -11.49
CA TYR A 197 4.56 13.14 -10.69
C TYR A 197 4.78 12.56 -9.28
N CYS A 198 5.90 12.91 -8.64
CA CYS A 198 6.27 12.41 -7.32
C CYS A 198 5.84 13.34 -6.17
N ASP A 199 5.21 14.47 -6.48
CA ASP A 199 4.52 15.31 -5.52
C ASP A 199 3.08 14.83 -5.30
N TRP A 200 2.57 14.96 -4.08
CA TRP A 200 1.23 14.51 -3.74
C TRP A 200 0.14 15.43 -4.32
N ASP A 201 -0.74 14.86 -5.14
CA ASP A 201 -1.96 15.51 -5.62
C ASP A 201 -3.09 14.48 -5.79
N ASN A 202 -4.08 14.54 -4.89
CA ASN A 202 -5.20 13.61 -4.87
C ASN A 202 -6.31 13.92 -5.89
N THR A 203 -6.11 14.91 -6.75
CA THR A 203 -7.01 15.21 -7.88
C THR A 203 -6.70 14.36 -9.12
N GLU A 204 -5.59 13.61 -9.10
CA GLU A 204 -5.07 12.82 -10.24
C GLU A 204 -4.91 13.67 -11.52
N PRO A 205 -4.08 14.74 -11.48
CA PRO A 205 -4.06 15.74 -12.55
C PRO A 205 -3.41 15.27 -13.86
N ASN A 206 -2.60 14.20 -13.83
CA ASN A 206 -1.82 13.73 -14.97
C ASN A 206 -2.41 12.45 -15.58
N HIS A 207 -2.35 11.34 -14.86
CA HIS A 207 -2.95 10.06 -15.21
C HIS A 207 -3.32 9.29 -13.94
N GLY A 208 -4.03 8.17 -14.09
CA GLY A 208 -4.32 7.30 -12.95
C GLY A 208 -3.04 6.62 -12.44
N ALA A 209 -2.91 6.47 -11.12
CA ALA A 209 -1.79 5.78 -10.48
C ALA A 209 -1.93 4.25 -10.56
N ASP A 210 -1.96 3.72 -11.79
CA ASP A 210 -1.96 2.29 -12.11
C ASP A 210 -0.87 1.97 -13.15
N PRO A 211 0.36 1.63 -12.72
CA PRO A 211 1.48 1.39 -13.63
C PRO A 211 1.38 0.04 -14.35
N THR A 212 0.33 -0.75 -14.08
CA THR A 212 0.03 -2.00 -14.80
C THR A 212 -0.66 -1.76 -16.14
N ARG A 213 -1.01 -0.50 -16.44
CA ARG A 213 -1.64 -0.08 -17.68
C ARG A 213 -0.64 0.68 -18.54
N GLU A 214 -0.33 0.15 -19.72
CA GLU A 214 0.61 0.76 -20.65
C GLU A 214 0.30 2.23 -20.96
N TYR A 215 -0.98 2.61 -21.06
CA TYR A 215 -1.38 3.99 -21.35
C TYR A 215 -1.04 4.99 -20.23
N ASN A 216 -0.87 4.53 -18.98
CA ASN A 216 -0.41 5.37 -17.87
C ASN A 216 1.12 5.51 -17.84
N MET A 217 1.84 4.75 -18.66
CA MET A 217 3.32 4.68 -18.64
C MET A 217 3.95 5.42 -19.83
N VAL A 218 3.14 6.11 -20.64
CA VAL A 218 3.58 6.76 -21.89
C VAL A 218 4.54 7.92 -21.60
N ASP A 219 4.26 8.72 -20.56
CA ASP A 219 5.11 9.85 -20.19
C ASP A 219 6.44 9.36 -19.61
N LEU A 220 6.41 8.33 -18.76
CA LEU A 220 7.60 7.66 -18.25
C LEU A 220 8.47 7.09 -19.39
N ALA A 221 7.87 6.33 -20.32
CA ALA A 221 8.58 5.78 -21.48
C ALA A 221 9.24 6.88 -22.32
N LYS A 222 8.52 7.99 -22.54
CA LYS A 222 9.03 9.14 -23.26
C LYS A 222 10.23 9.77 -22.55
N VAL A 223 10.14 10.00 -21.24
CA VAL A 223 11.25 10.59 -20.47
C VAL A 223 12.48 9.69 -20.49
N VAL A 224 12.30 8.37 -20.40
CA VAL A 224 13.42 7.40 -20.50
C VAL A 224 14.15 7.54 -21.83
N VAL A 225 13.44 7.53 -22.95
CA VAL A 225 14.05 7.62 -24.29
C VAL A 225 14.67 8.99 -24.55
N ASP A 226 13.95 10.08 -24.24
CA ASP A 226 14.40 11.45 -24.53
C ASP A 226 15.67 11.82 -23.76
N ASN A 227 15.89 11.22 -22.58
CA ASN A 227 17.02 11.52 -21.70
C ASN A 227 18.10 10.41 -21.70
N GLY A 228 17.90 9.33 -22.47
CA GLY A 228 18.82 8.19 -22.51
C GLY A 228 19.03 7.54 -21.15
N LEU A 229 17.93 7.31 -20.42
CA LEU A 229 17.94 6.61 -19.13
C LEU A 229 18.00 5.09 -19.35
N GLU A 230 18.40 4.33 -18.34
CA GLU A 230 18.58 2.88 -18.45
C GLU A 230 17.28 2.11 -18.24
N LEU A 231 16.34 2.70 -17.49
CA LEU A 231 15.01 2.14 -17.21
C LEU A 231 14.09 3.22 -16.65
N GLY A 232 12.80 2.91 -16.64
CA GLY A 232 11.80 3.65 -15.88
C GLY A 232 10.99 2.74 -14.98
N LEU A 233 10.61 3.23 -13.80
CA LEU A 233 9.75 2.53 -12.84
C LEU A 233 8.50 3.36 -12.55
N GLY A 234 7.33 2.73 -12.60
CA GLY A 234 6.07 3.34 -12.19
C GLY A 234 5.61 2.73 -10.86
N ALA A 235 5.03 3.53 -9.96
CA ALA A 235 4.42 3.06 -8.72
C ALA A 235 2.91 3.33 -8.72
N ASP A 236 2.14 2.44 -8.09
CA ASP A 236 0.69 2.61 -7.98
C ASP A 236 0.28 3.50 -6.80
N GLY A 237 -1.03 3.76 -6.71
CA GLY A 237 -1.60 4.74 -5.78
C GLY A 237 -1.20 4.61 -4.31
N ASP A 238 -0.95 3.38 -3.84
CA ASP A 238 -0.52 3.10 -2.47
C ASP A 238 0.87 2.44 -2.35
N GLY A 239 1.58 2.31 -3.48
CA GLY A 239 2.97 1.88 -3.54
C GLY A 239 3.20 0.39 -3.27
N ASP A 240 2.20 -0.47 -3.49
CA ASP A 240 2.34 -1.94 -3.38
C ASP A 240 2.50 -2.65 -4.73
N ARG A 241 2.40 -1.91 -5.84
CA ARG A 241 2.68 -2.41 -7.19
C ARG A 241 3.63 -1.49 -7.94
N ILE A 242 4.43 -2.13 -8.79
CA ILE A 242 5.32 -1.45 -9.73
C ILE A 242 5.00 -1.84 -11.18
N GLY A 243 5.28 -0.91 -12.10
CA GLY A 243 5.43 -1.18 -13.53
C GLY A 243 6.82 -0.76 -13.97
N ALA A 244 7.25 -1.22 -15.14
CA ALA A 244 8.58 -0.91 -15.66
C ALA A 244 8.56 -0.64 -17.17
N VAL A 245 9.51 0.18 -17.62
CA VAL A 245 9.84 0.37 -19.02
C VAL A 245 11.34 0.19 -19.23
N ASP A 246 11.73 -0.39 -20.35
CA ASP A 246 13.14 -0.56 -20.73
C ASP A 246 13.75 0.71 -21.32
N GLU A 247 15.04 0.69 -21.66
CA GLU A 247 15.79 1.84 -22.19
C GLU A 247 15.27 2.34 -23.55
N ASN A 248 14.50 1.50 -24.26
CA ASN A 248 13.86 1.86 -25.53
C ASN A 248 12.43 2.36 -25.32
N GLY A 249 11.97 2.48 -24.07
CA GLY A 249 10.63 2.89 -23.71
C GLY A 249 9.58 1.79 -23.87
N ASN A 250 9.97 0.53 -24.03
CA ASN A 250 9.00 -0.56 -24.12
C ASN A 250 8.48 -0.93 -22.74
N PHE A 251 7.18 -1.14 -22.61
CA PHE A 251 6.57 -1.63 -21.39
C PHE A 251 7.05 -3.06 -21.07
N VAL A 252 7.48 -3.28 -19.83
CA VAL A 252 7.93 -4.58 -19.32
C VAL A 252 6.86 -5.16 -18.43
N TYR A 253 6.28 -6.28 -18.86
CA TYR A 253 5.24 -6.97 -18.12
C TYR A 253 5.79 -7.58 -16.80
N PRO A 254 4.98 -7.62 -15.72
CA PRO A 254 5.43 -8.07 -14.40
C PRO A 254 5.97 -9.50 -14.35
N ASP A 255 5.47 -10.40 -15.20
CA ASP A 255 5.97 -11.78 -15.27
C ASP A 255 7.44 -11.86 -15.71
N ARG A 256 7.87 -10.97 -16.61
CA ARG A 256 9.29 -10.83 -16.99
C ARG A 256 10.14 -10.26 -15.85
N LEU A 257 9.58 -9.36 -15.03
CA LEU A 257 10.27 -8.86 -13.83
C LEU A 257 10.44 -9.98 -12.80
N ILE A 258 9.42 -10.82 -12.61
CA ILE A 258 9.52 -11.99 -11.72
C ILE A 258 10.66 -12.91 -12.16
N ALA A 259 10.77 -13.22 -13.45
CA ALA A 259 11.86 -14.05 -13.95
C ALA A 259 13.25 -13.44 -13.67
N LEU A 260 13.40 -12.13 -13.86
CA LEU A 260 14.64 -11.40 -13.53
C LEU A 260 14.97 -11.46 -12.03
N LEU A 261 13.99 -11.23 -11.17
CA LEU A 261 14.17 -11.25 -9.71
C LEU A 261 14.43 -12.67 -9.19
N ALA A 262 13.84 -13.68 -9.83
CA ALA A 262 14.03 -15.07 -9.46
C ALA A 262 15.49 -15.51 -9.63
N GLU A 263 16.21 -15.03 -10.64
CA GLU A 263 17.64 -15.36 -10.82
C GLU A 263 18.52 -14.91 -9.64
N ASP A 264 18.13 -13.84 -8.95
CA ASP A 264 18.86 -13.30 -7.80
C ASP A 264 18.46 -13.97 -6.47
N VAL A 265 17.16 -14.29 -6.31
CA VAL A 265 16.61 -14.79 -5.05
C VAL A 265 16.64 -16.33 -4.96
N VAL A 266 16.44 -17.03 -6.09
CA VAL A 266 16.39 -18.49 -6.12
C VAL A 266 17.81 -19.06 -6.05
N GLY A 267 18.02 -19.98 -5.11
CA GLY A 267 19.30 -20.61 -4.83
C GLY A 267 19.14 -22.10 -4.51
N LYS A 268 20.25 -22.72 -4.09
CA LYS A 268 20.29 -24.15 -3.74
C LYS A 268 20.02 -24.42 -2.25
N GLU A 269 19.81 -23.37 -1.46
CA GLU A 269 19.51 -23.48 -0.03
C GLU A 269 18.04 -23.88 0.17
N GLU A 270 17.76 -24.60 1.26
CA GLU A 270 16.40 -25.01 1.59
C GLU A 270 15.46 -23.80 1.73
N GLY A 271 14.33 -23.82 1.01
CA GLY A 271 13.36 -22.73 0.97
C GLY A 271 13.71 -21.60 0.00
N LYS A 272 14.86 -21.64 -0.67
CA LYS A 272 15.24 -20.74 -1.77
C LYS A 272 15.08 -21.38 -3.13
N ASP A 273 14.37 -22.50 -3.24
CA ASP A 273 14.08 -23.22 -4.48
C ASP A 273 12.62 -23.06 -4.94
N LEU A 274 11.78 -22.38 -4.15
CA LEU A 274 10.36 -22.17 -4.42
C LEU A 274 10.09 -20.74 -4.90
N LEU A 275 9.53 -20.63 -6.10
CA LEU A 275 8.97 -19.39 -6.66
C LEU A 275 7.44 -19.52 -6.72
N ILE A 276 6.72 -18.50 -6.25
CA ILE A 276 5.26 -18.44 -6.32
C ILE A 276 4.87 -17.34 -7.31
N TYR A 277 4.00 -17.67 -8.26
CA TYR A 277 3.43 -16.74 -9.23
C TYR A 277 1.96 -17.07 -9.50
N ASP A 278 1.20 -16.13 -10.06
CA ASP A 278 -0.22 -16.34 -10.35
C ASP A 278 -0.44 -17.00 -11.72
N VAL A 279 -1.64 -17.55 -11.93
CA VAL A 279 -2.02 -18.27 -13.15
C VAL A 279 -2.03 -17.42 -14.43
N LYS A 280 -1.80 -16.10 -14.35
CA LYS A 280 -1.73 -15.20 -15.51
C LYS A 280 -0.31 -15.02 -16.03
N CYS A 281 0.70 -15.45 -15.27
CA CYS A 281 2.09 -15.38 -15.71
C CYS A 281 2.33 -16.27 -16.93
N SER A 282 3.24 -15.85 -17.82
CA SER A 282 3.61 -16.66 -18.97
C SER A 282 4.33 -17.95 -18.56
N MET A 283 4.36 -18.92 -19.48
CA MET A 283 5.10 -20.19 -19.29
C MET A 283 6.63 -20.03 -19.18
N ASN A 284 7.14 -18.80 -19.31
CA ASN A 284 8.57 -18.50 -19.22
C ASN A 284 9.01 -18.19 -17.77
N VAL A 285 8.07 -18.03 -16.83
CA VAL A 285 8.34 -17.99 -15.38
C VAL A 285 8.48 -19.40 -14.85
#